data_AF-A0A497HL65-F1
#
_entry.id   AF-A0A497HL65-F1
#
_cell.length_a   1.000
_cell.length_b   1.000
_cell.length_c   1.000
_cell.angle_alpha   90.00
_cell.angle_beta   90.00
_cell.angle_gamma   90.00
#
_symmetry.space_group_name_H-M   'P 1'
#
loop_
_entity.id
_entity.type
_entity.pdbx_description
1 polymer ?
#
loop_
_entity_poly.entity_id
_entity_poly.type
_entity_poly.pdbx_seq_one_letter_code
_entity_poly.pdbx_strand_id
1 'polypeptide(L)'
;MDIIKIYTQAKNIIIENPSITLPPIAVAILSGIFSYFMKGIRPSLFFLNPAHLGAFFGAVFLFSIAIGILGLIASGVTITMCYDVLSNGKTSLGRGFEKVMEKLLDIVVAAILMGIIVVVGFILFIIPGLLAMLFLMFTLVIVIVDDASASDAIRKSYMKVKENIGNVLIFIIVAFIVFLIVGIIGKIIEKIPLIGMILLSPIISGATTAYLNAALTIFYLHLRVWANVDHENKRCIIHTNPDCYYVAEHVEEGEWLSFSTLTDAENYCRIEFPEYSIERHC
;
A
#
# COMPACT_ATOMS: atom_id res chain seq x y z
N MET A 1 -7.55 17.97 -6.08
CA MET A 1 -7.25 16.61 -6.55
C MET A 1 -8.54 15.85 -6.76
N ASP A 2 -8.72 15.20 -7.91
CA ASP A 2 -9.93 14.45 -8.23
C ASP A 2 -9.73 12.96 -7.88
N ILE A 3 -10.29 12.54 -6.74
CA ILE A 3 -10.16 11.16 -6.23
C ILE A 3 -10.80 10.15 -7.20
N ILE A 4 -11.87 10.52 -7.91
CA ILE A 4 -12.56 9.60 -8.83
C ILE A 4 -11.65 9.27 -10.01
N LYS A 5 -10.86 10.25 -10.50
CA LYS A 5 -9.85 10.01 -11.54
C LYS A 5 -8.78 9.02 -11.10
N ILE A 6 -8.33 9.07 -9.84
CA ILE A 6 -7.34 8.11 -9.30
C ILE A 6 -7.89 6.67 -9.36
N TYR A 7 -9.12 6.46 -8.89
CA TYR A 7 -9.77 5.15 -8.94
C TYR A 7 -10.04 4.67 -10.37
N THR A 8 -10.29 5.60 -11.30
CA THR A 8 -10.47 5.31 -12.72
C THR A 8 -9.14 4.91 -13.38
N GLN A 9 -8.07 5.63 -13.06
CA GLN A 9 -6.72 5.33 -13.55
C GLN A 9 -6.23 3.98 -13.01
N ALA A 10 -6.45 3.68 -11.73
CA ALA A 10 -6.13 2.37 -11.14
C ALA A 10 -6.83 1.22 -11.88
N LYS A 11 -8.11 1.42 -12.24
CA LYS A 11 -8.89 0.46 -13.01
C LYS A 11 -8.26 0.24 -14.40
N ASN A 12 -7.94 1.33 -15.10
CA ASN A 12 -7.37 1.24 -16.46
C ASN A 12 -6.03 0.50 -16.45
N ILE A 13 -5.15 0.81 -15.50
CA ILE A 13 -3.85 0.14 -15.35
C ILE A 13 -4.03 -1.37 -15.16
N ILE A 14 -4.98 -1.79 -14.33
CA ILE A 14 -5.23 -3.22 -14.08
C ILE A 14 -5.84 -3.92 -15.30
N ILE A 15 -6.72 -3.25 -16.03
CA ILE A 15 -7.30 -3.81 -17.26
C ILE A 15 -6.23 -3.97 -18.35
N GLU A 16 -5.35 -2.99 -18.49
CA GLU A 16 -4.25 -3.00 -19.47
C GLU A 16 -3.14 -3.98 -19.05
N ASN A 17 -2.93 -4.17 -17.74
CA ASN A 17 -1.88 -5.01 -17.17
C ASN A 17 -2.44 -6.01 -16.15
N PRO A 18 -3.18 -7.05 -16.59
CA PRO A 18 -3.83 -8.00 -15.69
C PRO A 18 -2.84 -8.80 -14.83
N SER A 19 -1.57 -8.88 -15.23
CA SER A 19 -0.50 -9.51 -14.45
C SER A 19 -0.31 -8.92 -13.06
N ILE A 20 -0.68 -7.65 -12.84
CA ILE A 20 -0.65 -6.96 -11.53
C ILE A 20 -1.55 -7.64 -10.50
N THR A 21 -2.61 -8.33 -10.96
CA THR A 21 -3.60 -9.00 -10.09
C THR A 21 -3.16 -10.39 -9.66
N LEU A 22 -2.17 -11.00 -10.34
CA LEU A 22 -1.75 -12.38 -10.10
C LEU A 22 -1.28 -12.62 -8.65
N PRO A 23 -0.40 -11.78 -8.05
CA PRO A 23 0.09 -12.07 -6.70
C PRO A 23 -1.03 -12.08 -5.65
N PRO A 24 -1.91 -11.06 -5.56
CA PRO A 24 -3.01 -11.08 -4.58
C PRO A 24 -4.03 -12.19 -4.85
N ILE A 25 -4.32 -12.53 -6.11
CA ILE A 25 -5.22 -13.64 -6.44
C ILE A 25 -4.64 -14.97 -5.95
N ALA A 26 -3.35 -15.23 -6.14
CA ALA A 26 -2.71 -16.45 -5.66
C ALA A 26 -2.85 -16.60 -4.13
N VAL A 27 -2.57 -15.54 -3.37
CA VAL A 27 -2.73 -15.53 -1.91
C VAL A 27 -4.19 -15.68 -1.49
N ALA A 28 -5.11 -15.03 -2.20
CA ALA A 28 -6.53 -15.14 -1.92
C ALA A 28 -7.04 -16.58 -2.15
N ILE A 29 -6.59 -17.27 -3.21
CA ILE A 29 -6.97 -18.67 -3.47
C ILE A 29 -6.49 -19.59 -2.36
N LEU A 30 -5.24 -19.44 -1.91
CA LEU A 30 -4.72 -20.18 -0.75
C LEU A 30 -5.57 -19.93 0.51
N SER A 31 -5.94 -18.68 0.73
CA SER A 31 -6.82 -18.29 1.84
C SER A 31 -8.23 -18.87 1.70
N GLY A 32 -8.77 -18.94 0.48
CA GLY A 32 -10.06 -19.52 0.16
C GLY A 32 -10.10 -21.04 0.39
N ILE A 33 -9.06 -21.76 -0.03
CA ILE A 33 -8.87 -23.19 0.23
C ILE A 33 -8.84 -23.46 1.74
N PHE A 34 -8.08 -22.66 2.48
CA PHE A 34 -8.03 -22.78 3.94
C PHE A 34 -9.38 -22.47 4.59
N SER A 35 -10.06 -21.40 4.17
CA SER A 35 -11.40 -21.07 4.65
C SER A 35 -12.40 -22.21 4.40
N TYR A 36 -12.30 -22.89 3.26
CA TYR A 36 -13.12 -24.06 2.95
C TYR A 36 -12.81 -25.23 3.88
N PHE A 37 -11.53 -25.55 4.06
CA PHE A 37 -11.08 -26.56 5.01
C PHE A 37 -11.62 -26.27 6.43
N MET A 38 -11.53 -25.02 6.88
CA MET A 38 -11.98 -24.58 8.19
C MET A 38 -13.50 -24.76 8.40
N LYS A 39 -14.33 -24.55 7.37
CA LYS A 39 -15.77 -24.83 7.45
C LYS A 39 -16.10 -26.32 7.61
N GLY A 40 -15.21 -27.21 7.18
CA GLY A 40 -15.36 -28.66 7.34
C GLY A 40 -15.09 -29.17 8.75
N ILE A 41 -14.46 -28.37 9.61
CA ILE A 41 -14.10 -28.77 10.97
C ILE A 41 -15.36 -28.73 11.86
N ARG A 42 -15.73 -29.89 12.40
CA ARG A 42 -16.87 -30.03 13.30
C ARG A 42 -16.49 -29.54 14.70
N PRO A 43 -17.19 -28.56 15.30
CA PRO A 43 -16.88 -28.08 16.65
C PRO A 43 -16.91 -29.19 17.72
N SER A 44 -17.70 -30.26 17.48
CA SER A 44 -17.77 -31.45 18.34
C SER A 44 -16.42 -32.15 18.51
N LEU A 45 -15.48 -32.02 17.56
CA LEU A 45 -14.13 -32.58 17.65
C LEU A 45 -13.33 -32.03 18.84
N PHE A 46 -13.60 -30.79 19.24
CA PHE A 46 -12.87 -30.13 20.32
C PHE A 46 -13.34 -30.53 21.72
N PHE A 47 -14.59 -31.02 21.85
CA PHE A 47 -15.14 -31.47 23.13
C PHE A 47 -14.61 -32.85 23.57
N LEU A 48 -14.00 -33.60 22.65
CA LEU A 48 -13.47 -34.94 22.93
C LEU A 48 -12.14 -34.90 23.67
N ASN A 49 -11.32 -33.86 23.46
CA ASN A 49 -10.02 -33.71 24.12
C ASN A 49 -9.56 -32.23 24.10
N PRO A 50 -9.27 -31.61 25.27
CA PRO A 50 -8.72 -30.26 25.35
C PRO A 50 -7.44 -30.03 24.53
N ALA A 51 -6.64 -31.07 24.31
CA ALA A 51 -5.42 -31.00 23.48
C ALA A 51 -5.73 -30.68 22.00
N HIS A 52 -6.88 -31.13 21.46
CA HIS A 52 -7.27 -30.80 20.09
C HIS A 52 -7.55 -29.31 19.92
N LEU A 53 -8.07 -28.66 20.95
CA LEU A 53 -8.34 -27.22 20.94
C LEU A 53 -7.04 -26.42 20.86
N GLY A 54 -6.05 -26.76 21.70
CA GLY A 54 -4.74 -26.10 21.68
C GLY A 54 -4.01 -26.30 20.35
N ALA A 55 -3.98 -27.53 19.83
CA ALA A 55 -3.36 -27.84 18.55
C ALA A 55 -4.04 -27.09 17.38
N PHE A 56 -5.37 -26.97 17.40
CA PHE A 56 -6.11 -26.24 16.39
C PHE A 56 -5.77 -24.74 16.39
N PHE A 57 -5.80 -24.09 17.55
CA PHE A 57 -5.43 -22.67 17.63
C PHE A 57 -3.97 -22.43 17.25
N GLY A 58 -3.06 -23.32 17.64
CA GLY A 58 -1.66 -23.25 17.22
C GLY A 58 -1.50 -23.36 15.70
N ALA A 59 -2.18 -24.32 15.07
CA ALA A 59 -2.14 -24.49 13.62
C ALA A 59 -2.75 -23.30 12.87
N VAL A 60 -3.91 -22.78 13.33
CA VAL A 60 -4.55 -21.60 12.75
C VAL A 60 -3.65 -20.38 12.87
N PHE A 61 -3.03 -20.16 14.03
CA PHE A 61 -2.11 -19.04 14.26
C PHE A 61 -0.90 -19.09 13.32
N LEU A 62 -0.23 -20.23 13.21
CA LEU A 62 0.90 -20.40 12.29
C LEU A 62 0.49 -20.20 10.84
N PHE A 63 -0.67 -20.72 10.43
CA PHE A 63 -1.20 -20.53 9.10
C PHE A 63 -1.53 -19.04 8.82
N SER A 64 -2.13 -18.34 9.77
CA SER A 64 -2.42 -16.91 9.65
C SER A 64 -1.15 -16.07 9.50
N ILE A 65 -0.07 -16.40 10.22
CA ILE A 65 1.23 -15.74 10.04
C ILE A 65 1.74 -16.00 8.62
N ALA A 66 1.72 -17.25 8.15
CA ALA A 66 2.21 -17.60 6.82
C ALA A 66 1.44 -16.86 5.71
N ILE A 67 0.10 -16.85 5.78
CA ILE A 67 -0.73 -16.10 4.83
C ILE A 67 -0.51 -14.58 4.95
N GLY A 68 -0.34 -14.06 6.16
CA GLY A 68 -0.03 -12.64 6.38
C GLY A 68 1.26 -12.22 5.66
N ILE A 69 2.33 -13.01 5.79
CA ILE A 69 3.59 -12.77 5.09
C ILE A 69 3.41 -12.84 3.57
N LEU A 70 2.73 -13.87 3.06
CA LEU A 70 2.45 -13.98 1.63
C LEU A 70 1.62 -12.80 1.11
N GLY A 71 0.65 -12.33 1.90
CA GLY A 71 -0.16 -11.16 1.59
C GLY A 71 0.63 -9.86 1.56
N LEU A 72 1.60 -9.68 2.46
CA LEU A 72 2.53 -8.55 2.44
C LEU A 72 3.41 -8.57 1.20
N ILE A 73 3.97 -9.74 0.85
CA ILE A 73 4.77 -9.90 -0.36
C ILE A 73 3.91 -9.61 -1.59
N ALA A 74 2.72 -10.19 -1.70
CA ALA A 74 1.81 -9.96 -2.82
C ALA A 74 1.43 -8.49 -2.97
N SER A 75 1.14 -7.81 -1.85
CA SER A 75 0.84 -6.38 -1.85
C SER A 75 2.03 -5.55 -2.31
N GLY A 76 3.23 -5.88 -1.82
CA GLY A 76 4.46 -5.22 -2.25
C GLY A 76 4.74 -5.40 -3.74
N VAL A 77 4.55 -6.62 -4.26
CA VAL A 77 4.75 -6.91 -5.69
C VAL A 77 3.78 -6.09 -6.54
N THR A 78 2.50 -6.04 -6.14
CA THR A 78 1.50 -5.21 -6.82
C THR A 78 1.87 -3.73 -6.80
N ILE A 79 2.35 -3.20 -5.67
CA ILE A 79 2.79 -1.80 -5.56
C ILE A 79 3.96 -1.53 -6.52
N THR A 80 5.00 -2.38 -6.50
CA THR A 80 6.14 -2.26 -7.42
C THR A 80 5.68 -2.30 -8.87
N MET A 81 4.83 -3.26 -9.22
CA MET A 81 4.37 -3.42 -10.59
C MET A 81 3.53 -2.22 -11.05
N CYS A 82 2.69 -1.65 -10.17
CA CYS A 82 1.92 -0.45 -10.45
C CYS A 82 2.83 0.76 -10.65
N TYR A 83 3.83 0.94 -9.78
CA TYR A 83 4.83 1.98 -9.92
C TYR A 83 5.61 1.85 -11.24
N ASP A 84 6.02 0.63 -11.61
CA ASP A 84 6.71 0.35 -12.87
C ASP A 84 5.89 0.73 -14.11
N VAL A 85 4.59 0.44 -14.13
CA VAL A 85 3.71 0.87 -15.23
C VAL A 85 3.62 2.39 -15.30
N LEU A 86 3.49 3.06 -14.16
CA LEU A 86 3.36 4.52 -14.08
C LEU A 86 4.65 5.24 -14.49
N SER A 87 5.81 4.69 -14.12
CA SER A 87 7.10 5.30 -14.41
C SER A 87 7.65 4.92 -15.78
N ASN A 88 7.50 3.66 -16.19
CA ASN A 88 8.22 3.08 -17.34
C ASN A 88 7.28 2.54 -18.44
N GLY A 89 5.96 2.59 -18.23
CA GLY A 89 4.96 2.07 -19.18
C GLY A 89 4.92 0.53 -19.30
N LYS A 90 5.77 -0.19 -18.57
CA LYS A 90 5.86 -1.66 -18.64
C LYS A 90 6.24 -2.27 -17.30
N THR A 91 5.70 -3.44 -17.01
CA THR A 91 5.95 -4.17 -15.76
C THR A 91 6.18 -5.67 -15.99
N SER A 92 6.82 -6.33 -15.04
CA SER A 92 6.96 -7.78 -15.03
C SER A 92 6.88 -8.33 -13.61
N LEU A 93 6.29 -9.53 -13.48
CA LEU A 93 6.13 -10.18 -12.17
C LEU A 93 7.49 -10.52 -11.53
N GLY A 94 8.48 -10.89 -12.35
CA GLY A 94 9.84 -11.17 -11.90
C GLY A 94 10.51 -9.96 -11.26
N ARG A 95 10.48 -8.79 -11.91
CA ARG A 95 11.03 -7.55 -11.33
C ARG A 95 10.28 -7.13 -10.07
N GLY A 96 8.95 -7.25 -10.07
CA GLY A 96 8.14 -6.96 -8.90
C GLY A 96 8.53 -7.80 -7.69
N PHE A 97 8.74 -9.11 -7.89
CA PHE A 97 9.18 -10.02 -6.84
C PHE A 97 10.62 -9.76 -6.39
N GLU A 98 11.54 -9.53 -7.32
CA GLU A 98 12.95 -9.21 -7.04
C GLU A 98 13.06 -7.98 -6.14
N LYS A 99 12.38 -6.87 -6.49
CA LYS A 99 12.38 -5.64 -5.67
C LYS A 99 11.84 -5.86 -4.26
N VAL A 100 10.80 -6.70 -4.12
CA VAL A 100 10.24 -7.03 -2.81
C VAL A 100 11.17 -7.92 -1.99
N MET A 101 11.92 -8.82 -2.63
CA MET A 101 12.92 -9.64 -1.95
C MET A 101 14.11 -8.79 -1.47
N GLU A 102 14.54 -7.79 -2.24
CA GLU A 102 15.56 -6.82 -1.82
C GLU A 102 15.14 -6.05 -0.56
N LYS A 103 13.87 -5.65 -0.48
CA LYS A 103 13.29 -4.89 0.65
C LYS A 103 12.55 -5.75 1.66
N LEU A 104 12.71 -7.07 1.63
CA LEU A 104 11.90 -7.98 2.44
C LEU A 104 12.03 -7.68 3.94
N LEU A 105 13.26 -7.37 4.39
CA LEU A 105 13.52 -7.05 5.79
C LEU A 105 12.78 -5.78 6.21
N ASP A 106 12.87 -4.70 5.44
CA ASP A 106 12.17 -3.44 5.72
C ASP A 106 10.64 -3.63 5.68
N ILE A 107 10.13 -4.40 4.72
CA ILE A 107 8.69 -4.71 4.62
C ILE A 107 8.21 -5.46 5.86
N VAL A 108 8.93 -6.50 6.29
CA VAL A 108 8.57 -7.31 7.47
C VAL A 108 8.68 -6.49 8.75
N VAL A 109 9.76 -5.73 8.94
CA VAL A 109 9.95 -4.87 10.11
C VAL A 109 8.87 -3.80 10.16
N ALA A 110 8.56 -3.14 9.03
CA ALA A 110 7.49 -2.17 8.96
C ALA A 110 6.14 -2.79 9.32
N ALA A 111 5.83 -3.98 8.78
CA ALA A 111 4.58 -4.68 9.10
C ALA A 111 4.45 -5.04 10.59
N ILE A 112 5.54 -5.49 11.22
CA ILE A 112 5.57 -5.79 12.66
C ILE A 112 5.36 -4.51 13.49
N LEU A 113 6.09 -3.44 13.18
CA LEU A 113 5.96 -2.16 13.88
C LEU A 113 4.55 -1.57 13.73
N MET A 114 4.01 -1.57 12.51
CA MET A 114 2.62 -1.16 12.25
C MET A 114 1.64 -2.01 13.06
N GLY A 115 1.82 -3.34 13.07
CA GLY A 115 0.99 -4.25 13.84
C GLY A 115 1.00 -3.94 15.34
N ILE A 116 2.18 -3.69 15.92
CA ILE A 116 2.31 -3.29 17.33
C ILE A 116 1.60 -1.95 17.58
N ILE A 117 1.83 -0.95 16.74
CA ILE A 117 1.21 0.38 16.91
C ILE A 117 -0.33 0.27 16.85
N VAL A 118 -0.86 -0.50 15.90
CA VAL A 118 -2.31 -0.70 15.73
C VAL A 118 -2.90 -1.47 16.91
N VAL A 119 -2.25 -2.55 17.36
CA VAL A 119 -2.70 -3.34 18.52
C VAL A 119 -2.68 -2.50 19.80
N VAL A 120 -1.60 -1.76 20.06
CA VAL A 120 -1.53 -0.84 21.20
C VAL A 120 -2.61 0.23 21.11
N GLY A 121 -2.85 0.76 19.91
CA GLY A 121 -3.97 1.67 19.65
C GLY A 121 -5.30 1.07 20.07
N PHE A 122 -5.61 -0.16 19.65
CA PHE A 122 -6.84 -0.87 20.02
C PHE A 122 -6.94 -1.25 21.50
N ILE A 123 -5.82 -1.55 22.16
CA ILE A 123 -5.77 -1.79 23.62
C ILE A 123 -6.15 -0.52 24.38
N LEU A 124 -5.71 0.66 23.89
CA LEU A 124 -6.07 1.94 24.51
C LEU A 124 -7.54 2.29 24.26
N PHE A 125 -8.01 2.22 23.01
CA PHE A 125 -9.42 2.35 22.63
C PHE A 125 -9.62 2.03 21.12
N ILE A 126 -10.87 1.84 20.67
CA ILE A 126 -11.16 1.55 19.25
C ILE A 126 -10.72 2.69 18.32
N ILE A 127 -10.97 3.94 18.71
CA ILE A 127 -10.67 5.14 17.88
C ILE A 127 -9.15 5.30 17.63
N PRO A 128 -8.26 5.27 18.65
CA PRO A 128 -6.82 5.29 18.44
C PRO A 128 -6.29 4.19 17.50
N GLY A 129 -6.82 2.96 17.58
CA GLY A 129 -6.47 1.88 16.66
C GLY A 129 -6.84 2.19 15.20
N LEU A 130 -8.04 2.73 14.98
CA LEU A 130 -8.48 3.18 13.65
C LEU A 130 -7.62 4.34 13.11
N LEU A 131 -7.29 5.31 13.96
CA LEU A 131 -6.41 6.43 13.59
C LEU A 131 -5.00 5.93 13.24
N ALA A 132 -4.45 4.97 14.00
CA ALA A 132 -3.15 4.39 13.68
C ALA A 132 -3.15 3.76 12.27
N MET A 133 -4.19 2.98 11.91
CA MET A 133 -4.30 2.41 10.56
C MET A 133 -4.38 3.49 9.48
N LEU A 134 -5.14 4.57 9.74
CA LEU A 134 -5.26 5.72 8.86
C LEU A 134 -3.89 6.37 8.60
N PHE A 135 -3.13 6.69 9.66
CA PHE A 135 -1.83 7.36 9.53
C PHE A 135 -0.74 6.46 8.93
N LEU A 136 -0.88 5.14 9.00
CA LEU A 136 0.11 4.17 8.53
C LEU A 136 -0.17 3.61 7.13
N MET A 137 -1.26 4.04 6.47
CA MET A 137 -1.71 3.48 5.19
C MET A 137 -0.66 3.52 4.07
N PHE A 138 0.25 4.50 4.05
CA PHE A 138 1.25 4.66 2.99
C PHE A 138 2.58 3.96 3.29
N THR A 139 2.76 3.39 4.49
CA THR A 139 4.05 2.86 4.95
C THR A 139 4.64 1.87 3.94
N LEU A 140 3.86 0.86 3.50
CA LEU A 140 4.35 -0.13 2.56
C LEU A 140 4.69 0.47 1.19
N VAL A 141 3.89 1.44 0.72
CA VAL A 141 4.16 2.15 -0.53
C VAL A 141 5.47 2.93 -0.43
N ILE A 142 5.71 3.61 0.70
CA ILE A 142 6.94 4.40 0.91
C ILE A 142 8.18 3.50 1.02
N VAL A 143 8.11 2.36 1.70
CA VAL A 143 9.24 1.40 1.75
C VAL A 143 9.67 0.98 0.34
N ILE A 144 8.71 0.77 -0.56
CA ILE A 144 8.96 0.22 -1.90
C ILE A 144 9.30 1.32 -2.91
N VAL A 145 8.48 2.37 -2.96
CA VAL A 145 8.56 3.43 -3.98
C VAL A 145 9.66 4.45 -3.68
N ASP A 146 9.88 4.76 -2.40
CA ASP A 146 10.94 5.69 -1.96
C ASP A 146 12.18 4.97 -1.44
N ASP A 147 12.22 3.64 -1.54
CA ASP A 147 13.34 2.82 -1.05
C ASP A 147 13.66 3.00 0.45
N ALA A 148 12.69 3.49 1.23
CA ALA A 148 12.88 3.93 2.61
C ALA A 148 13.02 2.76 3.60
N SER A 149 13.77 2.99 4.68
CA SER A 149 13.82 2.08 5.83
C SER A 149 12.43 1.97 6.50
N ALA A 150 12.19 0.88 7.21
CA ALA A 150 10.92 0.65 7.91
C ALA A 150 10.51 1.82 8.84
N SER A 151 11.44 2.34 9.64
CA SER A 151 11.18 3.43 10.57
C SER A 151 10.91 4.75 9.85
N ASP A 152 11.67 5.04 8.80
CA ASP A 152 11.50 6.27 8.03
C ASP A 152 10.17 6.25 7.27
N ALA A 153 9.78 5.09 6.73
CA ALA A 153 8.52 4.92 6.03
C ALA A 153 7.30 5.17 6.94
N ILE A 154 7.34 4.68 8.18
CA ILE A 154 6.28 4.93 9.18
C ILE A 154 6.15 6.43 9.46
N ARG A 155 7.28 7.11 9.69
CA ARG A 155 7.30 8.55 9.96
C ARG A 155 6.79 9.34 8.76
N LYS A 156 7.28 9.02 7.55
CA LYS A 156 6.84 9.63 6.29
C LYS A 156 5.35 9.43 6.05
N SER A 157 4.80 8.24 6.32
CA SER A 157 3.37 7.95 6.19
C SER A 157 2.54 8.84 7.11
N TYR A 158 2.94 8.96 8.38
CA TYR A 158 2.25 9.81 9.35
C TYR A 158 2.21 11.27 8.89
N MET A 159 3.36 11.82 8.48
CA MET A 159 3.45 13.21 7.99
C MET A 159 2.60 13.41 6.74
N LYS A 160 2.66 12.48 5.79
CA LYS A 160 1.91 12.56 4.53
C LYS A 160 0.40 12.59 4.76
N VAL A 161 -0.11 11.74 5.66
CA VAL A 161 -1.53 11.73 6.02
C VAL A 161 -1.93 13.00 6.77
N LYS A 162 -1.11 13.45 7.71
CA LYS A 162 -1.39 14.66 8.52
C LYS A 162 -1.57 15.89 7.65
N GLU A 163 -0.74 16.07 6.62
CA GLU A 163 -0.80 17.23 5.71
C GLU A 163 -1.97 17.16 4.73
N ASN A 164 -2.48 15.96 4.44
CA ASN A 164 -3.47 15.72 3.40
C ASN A 164 -4.76 15.10 3.91
N ILE A 165 -5.10 15.33 5.19
CA ILE A 165 -6.16 14.60 5.89
C ILE A 165 -7.51 14.63 5.16
N GLY A 166 -7.88 15.77 4.56
CA GLY A 166 -9.13 15.91 3.80
C GLY A 166 -9.16 14.99 2.58
N ASN A 167 -8.10 14.99 1.78
CA ASN A 167 -7.98 14.13 0.61
C ASN A 167 -7.91 12.65 0.99
N VAL A 168 -7.19 12.32 2.07
CA VAL A 168 -7.05 10.96 2.59
C VAL A 168 -8.39 10.40 3.08
N LEU A 169 -9.18 11.21 3.78
CA LEU A 169 -10.51 10.80 4.26
C LEU A 169 -11.44 10.47 3.09
N ILE A 170 -11.48 11.32 2.06
CA ILE A 170 -12.28 11.06 0.86
C ILE A 170 -11.80 9.78 0.16
N PHE A 171 -10.50 9.60 0.02
CA PHE A 171 -9.91 8.39 -0.57
C PHE A 171 -10.36 7.14 0.17
N ILE A 172 -10.30 7.13 1.51
CA ILE A 172 -10.69 5.96 2.32
C ILE A 172 -12.19 5.71 2.30
N ILE A 173 -13.02 6.76 2.26
CA ILE A 173 -14.48 6.59 2.12
C ILE A 173 -14.78 5.84 0.82
N VAL A 174 -14.14 6.21 -0.30
CA VAL A 174 -14.31 5.51 -1.58
C VAL A 174 -13.77 4.07 -1.50
N ALA A 175 -12.59 3.86 -0.90
CA ALA A 175 -12.02 2.52 -0.70
C ALA A 175 -12.97 1.62 0.11
N PHE A 176 -13.57 2.18 1.16
CA PHE A 176 -14.52 1.49 2.02
C PHE A 176 -15.80 1.13 1.28
N ILE A 177 -16.34 2.02 0.44
CA ILE A 177 -17.50 1.73 -0.41
C ILE A 177 -17.19 0.58 -1.38
N VAL A 178 -16.03 0.61 -2.05
CA VAL A 178 -15.58 -0.48 -2.94
C VAL A 178 -15.51 -1.79 -2.17
N PHE A 179 -14.89 -1.78 -0.99
CA PHE A 179 -14.80 -2.96 -0.13
C PHE A 179 -16.17 -3.50 0.29
N LEU A 180 -17.11 -2.64 0.68
CA LEU A 180 -18.47 -3.03 1.04
C LEU A 180 -19.23 -3.67 -0.13
N ILE A 181 -19.17 -3.06 -1.32
CA ILE A 181 -19.82 -3.59 -2.54
C ILE A 181 -19.28 -4.99 -2.85
N VAL A 182 -17.96 -5.14 -2.83
CA VAL A 182 -17.28 -6.42 -3.08
C VAL A 182 -17.64 -7.45 -2.01
N GLY A 183 -17.72 -7.05 -0.75
CA GLY A 183 -18.13 -7.92 0.36
C GLY A 183 -19.54 -8.46 0.18
N ILE A 184 -20.50 -7.61 -0.23
CA ILE A 184 -21.89 -8.01 -0.50
C ILE A 184 -21.93 -9.00 -1.68
N ILE A 185 -21.24 -8.69 -2.78
CA ILE A 185 -21.15 -9.57 -3.96
C ILE A 185 -20.53 -10.93 -3.57
N GLY A 186 -19.47 -10.92 -2.78
CA GLY A 186 -18.81 -12.13 -2.29
C GLY A 186 -19.76 -13.03 -1.50
N LYS A 187 -20.62 -12.45 -0.64
CA LYS A 187 -21.63 -13.22 0.11
C LYS A 187 -22.70 -13.87 -0.77
N ILE A 188 -23.06 -13.25 -1.89
CA ILE A 188 -23.99 -13.84 -2.87
C ILE A 188 -23.30 -15.00 -3.58
N ILE A 189 -22.05 -14.81 -4.03
CA ILE A 189 -21.27 -15.81 -4.76
C ILE A 189 -20.93 -17.03 -3.89
N GLU A 190 -20.69 -16.83 -2.59
CA GLU A 190 -20.49 -17.93 -1.63
C GLU A 190 -21.67 -18.92 -1.56
N LYS A 191 -22.87 -18.54 -2.01
CA LYS A 191 -24.02 -19.45 -2.09
C LYS A 191 -23.88 -20.49 -3.20
N ILE A 192 -23.01 -20.27 -4.18
CA ILE A 192 -22.71 -21.25 -5.23
C ILE A 192 -21.72 -22.28 -4.64
N PRO A 193 -22.13 -23.54 -4.45
CA PRO A 193 -21.30 -24.53 -3.78
C PRO A 193 -19.99 -24.81 -4.55
N LEU A 194 -18.91 -25.04 -3.79
CA LEU A 194 -17.54 -25.35 -4.25
C LEU A 194 -16.88 -24.24 -5.11
N ILE A 195 -17.41 -23.93 -6.28
CA ILE A 195 -16.82 -22.98 -7.24
C ILE A 195 -16.88 -21.53 -6.72
N GLY A 196 -18.02 -21.14 -6.15
CA GLY A 196 -18.22 -19.80 -5.59
C GLY A 196 -17.24 -19.50 -4.46
N MET A 197 -17.02 -20.48 -3.59
CA MET A 197 -16.21 -20.31 -2.39
C MET A 197 -14.69 -20.46 -2.63
N ILE A 198 -14.27 -21.44 -3.45
CA ILE A 198 -12.84 -21.76 -3.61
C ILE A 198 -12.18 -20.91 -4.70
N LEU A 199 -12.93 -20.52 -5.73
CA LEU A 199 -12.37 -19.82 -6.88
C LEU A 199 -12.91 -18.40 -6.98
N LEU A 200 -14.23 -18.23 -7.17
CA LEU A 200 -14.79 -16.94 -7.54
C LEU A 200 -14.62 -15.86 -6.45
N SER A 201 -14.93 -16.19 -5.19
CA SER A 201 -14.77 -15.25 -4.07
C SER A 201 -13.29 -14.85 -3.86
N PRO A 202 -12.34 -15.79 -3.80
CA PRO A 202 -10.92 -15.48 -3.80
C PRO A 202 -10.44 -14.61 -4.96
N ILE A 203 -10.81 -14.94 -6.20
CA ILE A 203 -10.42 -14.15 -7.38
C ILE A 203 -10.89 -12.70 -7.26
N ILE A 204 -12.15 -12.50 -6.85
CA ILE A 204 -12.72 -11.17 -6.67
C ILE A 204 -11.99 -10.41 -5.55
N SER A 205 -11.72 -11.07 -4.42
CA SER A 205 -11.02 -10.45 -3.29
C SER A 205 -9.56 -10.09 -3.64
N GLY A 206 -8.86 -10.96 -4.36
CA GLY A 206 -7.50 -10.72 -4.85
C GLY A 206 -7.46 -9.59 -5.87
N ALA A 207 -8.37 -9.59 -6.85
CA ALA A 207 -8.48 -8.51 -7.82
C ALA A 207 -8.80 -7.16 -7.16
N THR A 208 -9.66 -7.16 -6.14
CA THR A 208 -10.00 -5.96 -5.37
C THR A 208 -8.81 -5.46 -4.55
N THR A 209 -8.04 -6.37 -3.95
CA THR A 209 -6.80 -6.02 -3.24
C THR A 209 -5.79 -5.41 -4.20
N ALA A 210 -5.62 -5.99 -5.39
CA ALA A 210 -4.76 -5.43 -6.42
C ALA A 210 -5.21 -4.01 -6.84
N TYR A 211 -6.52 -3.83 -7.02
CA TYR A 211 -7.14 -2.54 -7.34
C TYR A 211 -6.91 -1.47 -6.27
N LEU A 212 -7.12 -1.81 -5.00
CA LEU A 212 -6.92 -0.86 -3.91
C LEU A 212 -5.43 -0.52 -3.72
N ASN A 213 -4.52 -1.48 -3.87
CA ASN A 213 -3.08 -1.22 -3.83
C ASN A 213 -2.62 -0.33 -4.99
N ALA A 214 -3.15 -0.54 -6.20
CA ALA A 214 -2.87 0.33 -7.34
C ALA A 214 -3.41 1.75 -7.10
N ALA A 215 -4.66 1.88 -6.65
CA ALA A 215 -5.25 3.17 -6.31
C ALA A 215 -4.47 3.90 -5.20
N LEU A 216 -4.03 3.16 -4.17
CA LEU A 216 -3.20 3.69 -3.09
C LEU A 216 -1.84 4.17 -3.59
N THR A 217 -1.22 3.42 -4.50
CA THR A 217 0.08 3.78 -5.12
C THR A 217 -0.07 5.05 -5.96
N ILE A 218 -1.09 5.14 -6.80
CA ILE A 218 -1.36 6.35 -7.59
C ILE A 218 -1.67 7.54 -6.67
N PHE A 219 -2.48 7.33 -5.64
CA PHE A 219 -2.80 8.37 -4.67
C PHE A 219 -1.55 8.88 -3.95
N TYR A 220 -0.68 7.95 -3.53
CA TYR A 220 0.61 8.28 -2.95
C TYR A 220 1.46 9.14 -3.89
N LEU A 221 1.55 8.77 -5.17
CA LEU A 221 2.32 9.51 -6.17
C LEU A 221 1.78 10.92 -6.42
N HIS A 222 0.47 11.13 -6.34
CA HIS A 222 -0.13 12.47 -6.42
C HIS A 222 0.19 13.34 -5.19
N LEU A 223 0.50 12.73 -4.05
CA LEU A 223 0.91 13.43 -2.82
C LEU A 223 2.45 13.46 -2.66
N ARG A 224 3.19 12.86 -3.60
CA ARG A 224 4.65 12.75 -3.53
C ARG A 224 5.28 14.09 -3.85
N VAL A 225 6.20 14.52 -3.01
CA VAL A 225 7.01 15.71 -3.23
C VAL A 225 8.43 15.25 -3.48
N TRP A 226 9.03 15.73 -4.56
CA TRP A 226 10.41 15.45 -4.91
C TRP A 226 11.10 16.72 -5.35
N ALA A 227 12.41 16.82 -5.19
CA ALA A 227 13.19 17.92 -5.72
C ALA A 227 14.33 17.41 -6.60
N ASN A 228 14.55 18.06 -7.74
CA ASN A 228 15.75 17.90 -8.54
C ASN A 228 16.77 18.96 -8.11
N VAL A 229 17.95 18.52 -7.72
CA VAL A 229 19.03 19.37 -7.20
C VAL A 229 20.22 19.29 -8.12
N ASP A 230 20.57 20.40 -8.75
CA ASP A 230 21.73 20.54 -9.62
C ASP A 230 22.79 21.38 -8.91
N HIS A 231 23.80 20.70 -8.39
CA HIS A 231 24.89 21.35 -7.66
C HIS A 231 25.80 22.19 -8.56
N GLU A 232 25.94 21.82 -9.84
CA GLU A 232 26.87 22.48 -10.76
C GLU A 232 26.37 23.88 -11.12
N ASN A 233 25.06 23.98 -11.34
CA ASN A 233 24.41 25.23 -11.73
C ASN A 233 23.65 25.90 -10.57
N LYS A 234 23.78 25.35 -9.36
CA LYS A 234 23.14 25.83 -8.12
C LYS A 234 21.61 25.93 -8.20
N ARG A 235 20.97 24.87 -8.69
CA ARG A 235 19.53 24.86 -8.99
C ARG A 235 18.79 23.87 -8.11
N CYS A 236 17.58 24.22 -7.69
CA CYS A 236 16.70 23.35 -6.93
C CYS A 236 15.29 23.46 -7.48
N ILE A 237 14.73 22.37 -7.98
CA ILE A 237 13.39 22.34 -8.56
C ILE A 237 12.53 21.39 -7.75
N ILE A 238 11.56 21.88 -6.98
CA ILE A 238 10.66 21.08 -6.14
C ILE A 238 9.36 20.80 -6.88
N HIS A 239 8.99 19.55 -7.05
CA HIS A 239 7.74 19.14 -7.68
C HIS A 239 6.79 18.57 -6.64
N THR A 240 5.52 18.99 -6.71
CA THR A 240 4.48 18.65 -5.72
C THR A 240 3.24 18.00 -6.33
N ASN A 241 3.04 18.20 -7.63
CA ASN A 241 1.96 17.67 -8.46
C ASN A 241 2.54 17.49 -9.88
N PRO A 242 2.08 16.56 -10.73
CA PRO A 242 2.43 16.53 -12.15
C PRO A 242 2.37 17.91 -12.85
N ASP A 243 1.49 18.81 -12.39
CA ASP A 243 1.29 20.14 -13.00
C ASP A 243 1.91 21.32 -12.22
N CYS A 244 2.56 21.10 -11.05
CA CYS A 244 3.12 22.19 -10.24
C CYS A 244 4.56 21.89 -9.79
N TYR A 245 5.45 22.84 -10.09
CA TYR A 245 6.85 22.83 -9.67
C TYR A 245 7.27 24.20 -9.11
N TYR A 246 8.23 24.20 -8.20
CA TYR A 246 8.87 25.38 -7.66
C TYR A 246 10.30 25.42 -8.16
N VAL A 247 10.80 26.58 -8.57
CA VAL A 247 12.14 26.73 -9.16
C VAL A 247 12.97 27.71 -8.33
N ALA A 248 14.20 27.29 -8.02
CA ALA A 248 15.37 28.16 -7.88
C ALA A 248 16.24 27.95 -9.14
N GLU A 249 16.31 28.96 -10.02
CA GLU A 249 16.69 28.97 -11.46
C GLU A 249 17.91 28.11 -11.85
N HIS A 250 18.12 27.52 -13.05
CA HIS A 250 17.43 27.27 -14.33
C HIS A 250 18.02 26.03 -15.13
N VAL A 251 17.54 24.77 -15.00
CA VAL A 251 17.72 23.45 -15.75
C VAL A 251 18.98 23.00 -16.56
N GLU A 252 19.54 21.85 -16.15
CA GLU A 252 19.82 20.56 -16.83
C GLU A 252 20.83 19.70 -16.02
N GLU A 253 20.36 18.48 -15.66
CA GLU A 253 20.96 17.40 -14.86
C GLU A 253 21.20 17.66 -13.36
N GLY A 254 20.59 16.81 -12.52
CA GLY A 254 20.67 16.92 -11.06
C GLY A 254 20.20 15.65 -10.36
N GLU A 255 20.52 15.55 -9.06
CA GLU A 255 20.12 14.45 -8.20
C GLU A 255 18.65 14.60 -7.77
N TRP A 256 17.92 13.47 -7.72
CA TRP A 256 16.50 13.46 -7.38
C TRP A 256 16.29 13.03 -5.93
N LEU A 257 15.82 13.95 -5.10
CA LEU A 257 15.57 13.72 -3.68
C LEU A 257 14.06 13.66 -3.39
N SER A 258 13.63 12.71 -2.57
CA SER A 258 12.23 12.56 -2.14
C SER A 258 12.00 13.13 -0.74
N PHE A 259 10.93 13.91 -0.57
CA PHE A 259 10.64 14.59 0.69
C PHE A 259 9.29 14.16 1.27
N SER A 260 9.22 14.15 2.60
CA SER A 260 7.99 13.84 3.34
C SER A 260 6.93 14.91 3.10
N THR A 261 7.36 16.17 3.10
CA THR A 261 6.50 17.37 3.06
C THR A 261 7.07 18.40 2.09
N LEU A 262 6.22 19.34 1.64
CA LEU A 262 6.69 20.47 0.84
C LEU A 262 7.63 21.36 1.65
N THR A 263 7.31 21.61 2.91
CA THR A 263 8.13 22.45 3.80
C THR A 263 9.52 21.85 4.01
N ASP A 264 9.66 20.53 4.10
CA ASP A 264 10.97 19.87 4.20
C ASP A 264 11.79 20.09 2.91
N ALA A 265 11.16 19.98 1.74
CA ALA A 265 11.81 20.23 0.46
C ALA A 265 12.25 21.69 0.31
N GLU A 266 11.38 22.63 0.68
CA GLU A 266 11.68 24.08 0.67
C GLU A 266 12.81 24.42 1.63
N ASN A 267 12.79 23.87 2.84
CA ASN A 267 13.85 24.08 3.84
C ASN A 267 15.18 23.51 3.36
N TYR A 268 15.18 22.32 2.75
CA TYR A 268 16.37 21.74 2.16
C TYR A 268 16.97 22.65 1.08
N CYS A 269 16.16 23.07 0.09
CA CYS A 269 16.64 23.96 -0.97
C CYS A 269 17.13 25.31 -0.42
N ARG A 270 16.49 25.88 0.62
CA ARG A 270 16.93 27.13 1.24
C ARG A 270 18.26 27.02 1.99
N ILE A 271 18.50 25.87 2.64
CA ILE A 271 19.75 25.63 3.35
C ILE A 271 20.89 25.43 2.35
N GLU A 272 20.63 24.67 1.28
CA GLU A 272 21.63 24.38 0.25
C GLU A 272 21.92 25.59 -0.66
N PHE A 273 20.89 26.40 -0.94
CA PHE A 273 20.96 27.57 -1.83
C PHE A 273 20.37 28.82 -1.16
N PRO A 274 21.08 29.42 -0.17
CA PRO A 274 20.55 30.52 0.64
C PRO A 274 20.35 31.84 -0.11
N GLU A 275 20.97 32.00 -1.29
CA GLU A 275 20.91 33.24 -2.09
C GLU A 275 19.73 33.29 -3.07
N TYR A 276 18.92 32.23 -3.18
CA TYR A 276 17.90 32.10 -4.23
C TYR A 276 16.47 32.08 -3.65
N SER A 277 15.56 32.82 -4.29
CA SER A 277 14.14 32.81 -3.95
C SER A 277 13.42 31.65 -4.63
N ILE A 278 12.63 30.89 -3.86
CA ILE A 278 11.79 29.82 -4.38
C ILE A 278 10.57 30.44 -5.07
N GLU A 279 10.49 30.33 -6.39
CA GLU A 279 9.32 30.76 -7.17
C GLU A 279 8.39 29.59 -7.45
N ARG A 280 7.07 29.83 -7.39
CA ARG A 280 6.05 28.81 -7.63
C ARG A 280 5.53 28.88 -9.05
N HIS A 281 5.58 27.76 -9.77
CA HIS A 281 4.99 27.60 -11.10
C HIS A 281 3.89 26.53 -11.07
N CYS A 282 2.67 26.99 -11.33
CA CYS A 282 1.44 26.24 -11.62
C CYS A 282 0.70 27.08 -12.69
#